data_AF-A0A4R0GGT3-F1
#
_entry.id   AF-A0A4R0GGT3-F1
#
_cell.length_a   1.000
_cell.length_b   1.000
_cell.length_c   1.000
_cell.angle_alpha   90.00
_cell.angle_beta   90.00
_cell.angle_gamma   90.00
#
_symmetry.space_group_name_H-M   'P 1'
#
loop_
_entity.id
_entity.type
_entity.pdbx_description
1 polymer ?
#
loop_
_entity_poly.entity_id
_entity_poly.type
_entity_poly.pdbx_seq_one_letter_code
_entity_poly.pdbx_strand_id
1 'polypeptide(L)' 'MTGTDDGDRLVDRFESARNTVLQHRGGGTCFHCQGDRCGQHAWAVEELARHPGGRKFVRQLGLPISPGDSSEEGQPR' A
#
# COMPACT_ATOMS: atom_id res chain seq x y z
N MET A 1 -15.98 -22.23 -14.00
CA MET A 1 -16.34 -20.81 -13.87
C MET A 1 -15.25 -20.15 -13.03
N THR A 2 -14.21 -19.65 -13.68
CA THR A 2 -13.01 -19.09 -13.02
C THR A 2 -12.69 -17.80 -13.75
N GLY A 3 -13.14 -16.67 -13.22
CA GLY A 3 -12.94 -15.39 -13.90
C GLY A 3 -13.68 -14.22 -13.26
N THR A 4 -13.69 -14.12 -11.93
CA THR A 4 -14.23 -12.92 -11.26
C THR A 4 -13.64 -12.73 -9.86
N ASP A 5 -12.34 -12.89 -9.65
CA ASP A 5 -11.79 -12.72 -8.28
C ASP A 5 -10.40 -12.09 -8.17
N ASP A 6 -9.78 -11.66 -9.28
CA ASP A 6 -8.56 -10.85 -9.20
C ASP A 6 -8.87 -9.35 -9.15
N GLY A 7 -9.95 -8.91 -9.79
CA GLY A 7 -10.35 -7.50 -9.85
C GLY A 7 -10.79 -6.93 -8.50
N ASP A 8 -11.67 -7.63 -7.79
CA ASP A 8 -12.18 -7.17 -6.49
C ASP A 8 -11.06 -7.15 -5.43
N ARG A 9 -10.20 -8.17 -5.41
CA ARG A 9 -9.03 -8.21 -4.53
C ARG A 9 -8.03 -7.07 -4.80
N LEU A 10 -7.89 -6.63 -6.05
CA LEU A 10 -7.02 -5.50 -6.40
C LEU A 10 -7.62 -4.15 -5.96
N VAL A 11 -8.94 -3.97 -6.08
CA VAL A 11 -9.63 -2.77 -5.57
C VAL A 11 -9.54 -2.72 -4.04
N ASP A 12 -9.70 -3.86 -3.37
CA ASP A 12 -9.54 -3.97 -1.92
C ASP A 12 -8.12 -3.62 -1.46
N ARG A 13 -7.09 -4.04 -2.21
CA ARG A 13 -5.68 -3.65 -1.92
C ARG A 13 -5.45 -2.16 -2.07
N PHE A 14 -6.01 -1.54 -3.11
CA PHE A 14 -5.86 -0.10 -3.32
C PHE A 14 -6.50 0.72 -2.19
N GLU A 15 -7.75 0.42 -1.82
CA GLU A 15 -8.43 1.11 -0.72
C GLU A 15 -7.78 0.82 0.63
N SER A 16 -7.33 -0.42 0.87
CA SER A 16 -6.58 -0.78 2.08
C SER A 16 -5.29 0.05 2.18
N ALA A 17 -4.49 0.10 1.11
CA ALA A 17 -3.27 0.88 1.07
C ALA A 17 -3.54 2.39 1.30
N ARG A 18 -4.59 2.93 0.67
CA ARG A 18 -5.00 4.32 0.88
C ARG A 18 -5.33 4.60 2.35
N ASN A 19 -6.11 3.73 2.98
CA ASN A 19 -6.48 3.87 4.39
C ASN A 19 -5.26 3.77 5.31
N THR A 20 -4.35 2.83 5.04
CA THR A 20 -3.10 2.68 5.82
C THR A 20 -2.23 3.93 5.72
N VAL A 21 -2.07 4.53 4.54
CA VAL A 21 -1.32 5.79 4.38
C VAL A 21 -1.99 6.95 5.11
N LEU A 22 -3.32 7.06 5.03
CA LEU A 22 -4.06 8.10 5.76
C LEU A 22 -3.93 7.95 7.27
N GLN A 23 -3.91 6.71 7.78
CA GLN A 23 -3.72 6.43 9.20
C GLN A 23 -2.33 6.85 9.70
N HIS A 24 -1.29 6.82 8.86
CA HIS A 24 0.07 7.23 9.23
C HIS A 24 0.34 8.72 8.98
N ARG A 25 -0.62 9.46 8.43
CA ARG A 25 -0.48 10.89 8.17
C ARG A 25 -0.32 11.66 9.49
N GLY A 26 0.63 12.60 9.52
CA GLY A 26 0.79 13.49 10.67
C GLY A 26 1.33 12.83 11.94
N GLY A 27 2.07 11.72 11.81
CA GLY A 27 2.62 10.99 12.96
C GLY A 27 1.70 9.92 13.52
N GLY A 28 0.62 9.57 12.80
CA GLY A 28 -0.23 8.45 13.17
C GLY A 28 0.51 7.11 13.07
N THR A 29 0.00 6.14 13.81
CA THR A 29 0.59 4.79 13.92
C THR A 29 -0.49 3.72 13.74
N CYS A 30 -0.06 2.49 13.49
CA CYS A 30 -0.89 1.30 13.52
C CYS A 30 -0.31 0.28 14.49
N PHE A 31 -1.07 -0.79 14.77
CA PHE A 31 -0.65 -1.86 15.68
C PHE A 31 0.64 -2.57 15.25
N HIS A 32 1.01 -2.45 13.97
CA HIS A 32 2.22 -3.04 13.40
C HIS A 32 3.43 -2.08 13.36
N CYS A 33 3.31 -0.87 13.91
CA CYS A 33 4.44 0.05 14.01
C CYS A 33 5.51 -0.49 14.97
N GLN A 34 6.76 -0.48 14.52
CA GLN A 34 7.93 -0.84 15.31
C GLN A 34 8.91 0.34 15.31
N GLY A 35 8.83 1.18 16.35
CA GLY A 35 9.58 2.44 16.43
C GLY A 35 9.23 3.36 15.26
N ASP A 36 10.24 3.84 14.54
CA ASP A 36 10.09 4.75 13.39
C ASP A 36 9.73 4.02 12.08
N ARG A 37 9.57 2.69 12.10
CA ARG A 37 9.31 1.89 10.91
C ARG A 37 7.95 1.19 11.00
N CYS A 38 7.28 1.11 9.85
CA CYS A 38 6.03 0.37 9.71
C CYS A 38 6.00 -0.32 8.34
N GLY A 39 6.05 -1.65 8.34
CA GLY A 39 6.00 -2.45 7.11
C GLY A 39 4.68 -2.27 6.36
N GLN A 40 3.56 -2.13 7.07
CA GLN A 40 2.25 -1.87 6.46
C GLN A 40 2.20 -0.51 5.77
N HIS A 41 2.80 0.52 6.36
CA HIS A 41 2.90 1.83 5.73
C HIS A 41 3.80 1.79 4.49
N ALA A 42 4.94 1.10 4.57
CA ALA A 42 5.83 0.91 3.42
C ALA A 42 5.13 0.19 2.26
N TRP A 43 4.49 -0.96 2.54
CA TRP A 43 3.69 -1.70 1.57
C TRP A 43 2.61 -0.81 0.94
N ALA A 44 1.88 -0.06 1.76
CA ALA A 44 0.78 0.77 1.27
C ALA A 44 1.26 1.88 0.31
N VAL A 45 2.42 2.50 0.59
CA VAL A 45 3.03 3.49 -0.30
C VAL A 45 3.42 2.84 -1.64
N GLU A 46 4.02 1.65 -1.61
CA GLU A 46 4.40 0.90 -2.80
C GLU A 46 3.20 0.45 -3.62
N GLU A 47 2.16 -0.08 -2.97
CA GLU A 47 0.93 -0.53 -3.62
C GLU A 47 0.26 0.66 -4.34
N LEU A 48 0.09 1.80 -3.67
CA LEU A 48 -0.42 3.01 -4.29
C LEU A 48 0.46 3.49 -5.46
N ALA A 49 1.78 3.35 -5.35
CA ALA A 49 2.70 3.72 -6.42
C ALA A 49 2.60 2.82 -7.67
N ARG A 50 1.93 1.67 -7.61
CA ARG A 50 1.65 0.83 -8.79
C ARG A 50 0.53 1.41 -9.67
N HIS A 51 -0.34 2.25 -9.10
CA HIS A 51 -1.49 2.83 -9.81
C HIS A 51 -1.28 4.31 -10.17
N PRO A 52 -1.74 4.80 -11.34
CA PRO A 52 -1.64 6.22 -11.71
C PRO A 52 -2.29 7.17 -10.69
N GLY A 53 -3.48 6.80 -10.17
CA GLY A 53 -4.18 7.56 -9.13
C GLY A 53 -3.45 7.56 -7.79
N GLY A 54 -2.90 6.41 -7.38
CA GLY A 54 -2.14 6.28 -6.15
C GLY A 54 -0.81 7.04 -6.19
N ARG A 55 -0.08 7.02 -7.33
CA ARG A 55 1.12 7.85 -7.53
C ARG A 55 0.86 9.33 -7.30
N LYS A 56 -0.26 9.85 -7.84
CA LYS A 56 -0.65 11.25 -7.63
C LYS A 56 -0.93 11.52 -6.14
N PHE A 57 -1.65 10.62 -5.49
CA PHE A 57 -1.99 10.71 -4.07
C PHE A 57 -0.74 10.70 -3.16
N VAL A 58 0.18 9.75 -3.35
CA VAL A 58 1.43 9.63 -2.59
C VAL A 58 2.30 10.89 -2.79
N ARG A 59 2.40 11.42 -4.02
CA ARG A 59 3.11 12.69 -4.29
C ARG A 59 2.47 13.88 -3.57
N GLN A 60 1.14 13.97 -3.53
CA GLN A 60 0.44 15.04 -2.81
C GLN A 60 0.71 15.01 -1.29
N LEU A 61 0.99 13.83 -0.75
CA LEU A 61 1.34 13.64 0.66
C LEU A 61 2.84 13.85 0.94
N GLY A 62 3.66 14.10 -0.09
CA GLY A 62 5.11 14.26 0.07
C GLY A 62 5.83 12.96 0.46
N LEU A 63 5.19 11.81 0.23
CA LEU A 63 5.76 10.51 0.58
C LEU A 63 6.75 10.05 -0.48
N PRO A 64 7.89 9.43 -0.08
CA PRO A 64 8.87 8.92 -1.03
C PRO A 64 8.28 7.74 -1.79
N ILE A 65 8.31 7.80 -3.12
CA ILE A 65 8.02 6.64 -3.96
C ILE A 65 9.34 5.90 -4.16
N SER A 66 9.57 4.84 -3.38
CA SER A 66 10.70 3.94 -3.63
C SER A 66 10.44 3.16 -4.92
N PRO A 67 11.32 3.25 -5.92
CA PRO A 67 11.19 2.46 -7.13
C PRO A 67 11.68 1.04 -6.85
N GLY A 68 10.75 0.17 -6.43
CA GLY A 68 10.86 -1.28 -6.52
C GLY A 68 11.85 -1.95 -5.56
N ASP A 69 11.30 -2.66 -4.59
CA ASP A 69 11.68 -4.06 -4.44
C ASP A 69 10.39 -4.88 -4.60
N SER A 70 10.37 -5.77 -5.58
CA SER A 70 9.26 -6.69 -5.80
C SER A 70 9.17 -7.62 -4.61
N SER A 71 8.35 -7.31 -3.59
CA SER A 71 8.02 -8.30 -2.57
C SER A 71 7.07 -9.32 -3.21
N GLU A 72 7.68 -10.33 -3.84
CA GLU A 72 7.10 -11.61 -4.19
C GLU A 72 6.77 -12.37 -2.90
N GLU A 73 5.86 -11.85 -2.07
CA GLU A 73 5.40 -12.57 -0.88
C GLU A 73 4.14 -13.37 -1.20
N GLY A 74 4.37 -14.62 -1.55
CA GLY A 74 3.60 -15.75 -1.04
C GLY A 74 2.28 -16.08 -1.74
N GLN A 75 2.36 -16.65 -2.94
CA GLN A 75 1.31 -17.51 -3.46
C GLN A 75 1.27 -18.80 -2.60
N PRO A 76 0.19 -19.12 -1.87
CA PRO A 76 0.10 -20.41 -1.18
C PRO A 76 -0.07 -21.53 -2.22
N ARG A 77 0.72 -22.59 -2.07
CA ARG A 77 0.64 -23.83 -2.88
C ARG A 77 -0.56 -24.68 -2.49
#